data_AF-A0A939EXB0-F1
#
_entry.id   AF-A0A939EXB0-F1
#
_cell.length_a   1.000
_cell.length_b   1.000
_cell.length_c   1.000
_cell.angle_alpha   90.00
_cell.angle_beta   90.00
_cell.angle_gamma   90.00
#
_symmetry.space_group_name_H-M   'P 1'
#
loop_
_entity.id
_entity.type
_entity.pdbx_description
1 polymer ?
#
loop_
_entity_poly.entity_id
_entity_poly.type
_entity_poly.pdbx_seq_one_letter_code
_entity_poly.pdbx_strand_id
1 'polypeptide(L)' 'MYLDFTCSDFLTISYNCDTQLLVGRWLRPVTEAEARQGYNDLLLVAKRQQAHYWLLDIRRRNRSAPETIT' A
#
# COMPACT_ATOMS: atom_id res chain seq x y z
N MET A 1 -15.11 9.47 6.60
CA MET A 1 -15.11 9.67 5.11
C MET A 1 -13.87 8.98 4.52
N TYR A 2 -13.97 8.39 3.32
CA TYR A 2 -12.81 7.80 2.62
C TYR A 2 -12.24 8.78 1.60
N LEU A 3 -10.92 8.94 1.61
CA LEU A 3 -10.15 9.60 0.57
C LEU A 3 -9.41 8.53 -0.23
N ASP A 4 -9.81 8.35 -1.49
CA ASP A 4 -9.16 7.44 -2.41
C ASP A 4 -8.05 8.15 -3.18
N PHE A 5 -6.89 7.52 -3.23
CA PHE A 5 -5.74 7.93 -4.02
C PHE A 5 -5.51 6.87 -5.09
N THR A 6 -5.67 7.26 -6.35
CA THR A 6 -5.26 6.43 -7.50
C THR A 6 -3.74 6.32 -7.51
N CYS A 7 -3.23 5.11 -7.31
CA CYS A 7 -1.80 4.87 -7.19
C CYS A 7 -1.37 3.76 -8.15
N SER A 8 -1.03 4.14 -9.38
CA SER A 8 -0.58 3.21 -10.44
C SER A 8 -1.64 2.15 -10.83
N ASP A 9 -1.32 1.35 -11.85
CA ASP A 9 -2.16 0.24 -12.32
C ASP A 9 -2.16 -0.97 -11.38
N PHE A 10 -1.25 -1.01 -10.39
CA PHE A 10 -1.03 -2.16 -9.52
C PHE A 10 -1.42 -1.95 -8.05
N LEU A 11 -1.73 -0.73 -7.61
CA LEU A 11 -2.05 -0.41 -6.21
C LEU A 11 -3.26 0.53 -6.11
N THR A 12 -4.06 0.31 -5.07
CA THR A 12 -5.07 1.29 -4.64
C THR A 12 -4.75 1.70 -3.21
N ILE A 13 -4.84 3.00 -2.93
CA ILE A 13 -4.60 3.53 -1.59
C ILE A 13 -5.87 4.28 -1.15
N SER A 14 -6.45 3.88 -0.03
CA SER A 14 -7.62 4.51 0.55
C SER A 14 -7.31 4.93 1.98
N TYR A 15 -7.69 6.14 2.38
CA TYR A 15 -7.52 6.64 3.74
C TYR A 15 -8.86 6.91 4.39
N ASN A 16 -9.08 6.38 5.59
CA ASN A 16 -10.22 6.66 6.42
C ASN A 16 -9.83 7.68 7.51
N CYS A 17 -10.37 8.90 7.42
CA CYS A 17 -10.06 9.95 8.39
C CYS A 17 -10.58 9.68 9.81
N ASP A 18 -11.71 8.97 9.93
CA ASP A 18 -12.39 8.76 11.21
C ASP A 18 -11.63 7.73 12.07
N THR A 19 -10.96 6.79 11.42
CA THR A 19 -10.17 5.73 12.07
C THR A 19 -8.66 5.92 11.90
N GLN A 20 -8.24 6.95 11.16
CA GLN A 20 -6.84 7.22 10.80
C GLN A 20 -6.15 5.98 10.18
N LEU A 21 -6.92 5.25 9.38
CA LEU A 21 -6.55 3.99 8.78
C LEU A 21 -6.22 4.19 7.31
N LEU A 22 -4.99 3.85 6.93
CA LEU A 22 -4.55 3.76 5.55
C LEU A 22 -4.66 2.30 5.06
N VAL A 23 -5.30 2.10 3.92
CA VAL A 23 -5.45 0.78 3.30
C VAL A 23 -4.78 0.80 1.94
N GLY A 24 -3.74 -0.01 1.77
CA GLY A 24 -3.14 -0.33 0.48
C GLY A 24 -3.67 -1.66 -0.04
N ARG A 25 -4.06 -1.73 -1.32
CA ARG A 25 -4.50 -2.99 -1.95
C ARG A 25 -3.84 -3.21 -3.29
N TRP A 26 -3.10 -4.32 -3.40
CA TRP A 26 -2.51 -4.76 -4.66
C TRP A 26 -3.59 -5.28 -5.60
N LEU A 27 -3.60 -4.79 -6.83
CA LEU A 27 -4.59 -5.17 -7.84
C LEU A 27 -4.18 -6.43 -8.62
N ARG A 28 -2.88 -6.68 -8.71
CA ARG A 28 -2.25 -7.81 -9.39
C ARG A 28 -0.99 -8.26 -8.65
N PRO A 29 -0.41 -9.43 -8.98
CA PRO A 29 0.96 -9.73 -8.60
C PRO A 29 1.90 -8.61 -9.06
N VAL A 30 2.81 -8.22 -8.17
CA VAL A 30 3.78 -7.16 -8.40
C VAL A 30 5.18 -7.73 -8.38
N THR A 31 6.06 -7.17 -9.21
CA THR A 31 7.51 -7.34 -9.07
C THR A 31 7.99 -6.68 -7.78
N GLU A 32 9.22 -6.96 -7.35
CA GLU A 32 9.75 -6.31 -6.15
C GLU A 32 10.02 -4.82 -6.33
N ALA A 33 10.38 -4.39 -7.55
CA ALA A 33 10.49 -2.98 -7.87
C ALA A 33 9.15 -2.28 -7.68
N GLU A 34 8.06 -2.87 -8.17
CA GLU A 34 6.69 -2.37 -7.98
C GLU A 34 6.25 -2.45 -6.52
N ALA A 35 6.62 -3.49 -5.78
CA ALA A 35 6.32 -3.60 -4.35
C ALA A 35 7.03 -2.48 -3.55
N ARG A 36 8.30 -2.21 -3.86
CA ARG A 36 9.08 -1.11 -3.25
C ARG A 36 8.48 0.24 -3.61
N GLN A 37 8.11 0.43 -4.87
CA GLN A 37 7.45 1.65 -5.32
C GLN A 37 6.12 1.86 -4.59
N GLY A 38 5.25 0.86 -4.54
CA GLY A 38 3.97 0.97 -3.86
C GLY A 38 4.09 1.16 -2.34
N TYR A 39 5.14 0.63 -1.71
CA TYR A 39 5.44 0.93 -0.31
C TYR A 39 5.83 2.40 -0.11
N ASN A 40 6.64 2.97 -0.99
CA ASN A 40 6.99 4.39 -0.96
C ASN A 40 5.75 5.28 -1.17
N ASP A 41 4.85 4.87 -2.06
CA ASP A 41 3.60 5.59 -2.31
C ASP A 41 2.68 5.58 -1.08
N LEU A 42 2.55 4.42 -0.41
CA LEU A 42 1.84 4.30 0.87
C LEU A 42 2.47 5.19 1.94
N LEU A 43 3.80 5.19 2.05
CA LEU A 43 4.54 6.02 3.01
C LEU A 43 4.32 7.51 2.78
N LEU A 44 4.26 7.94 1.52
CA LEU A 44 3.98 9.32 1.18
C LEU A 44 2.57 9.73 1.64
N VAL A 45 1.57 8.90 1.38
CA VAL A 45 0.18 9.18 1.79
C VAL A 45 0.04 9.16 3.31
N ALA A 46 0.63 8.17 3.98
CA ALA A 46 0.59 8.09 5.43
C ALA A 46 1.22 9.29 6.13
N LYS A 47 2.38 9.75 5.66
CA LYS A 47 3.03 10.95 6.19
C LYS A 47 2.17 12.20 5.98
N ARG A 48 1.55 12.34 4.79
CA ARG A 48 0.68 13.47 4.49
C ARG A 48 -0.58 13.49 5.35
N GLN A 49 -1.19 12.33 5.59
CA GLN A 49 -2.46 12.20 6.31
C GLN A 49 -2.28 11.92 7.81
N GLN A 50 -1.03 11.80 8.29
CA GLN A 50 -0.71 11.37 9.66
C GLN A 50 -1.45 10.07 10.04
N ALA A 51 -1.49 9.12 9.11
CA ALA A 51 -2.19 7.85 9.32
C ALA A 51 -1.42 6.98 10.33
N HIS A 52 -2.09 6.57 11.41
CA HIS A 52 -1.49 5.76 12.47
C HIS A 52 -1.56 4.26 12.18
N TYR A 53 -2.60 3.80 11.48
CA TYR A 53 -2.81 2.39 11.19
C TYR A 53 -2.70 2.12 9.70
N TRP A 54 -2.01 1.04 9.36
CA TRP A 54 -1.77 0.64 7.98
C TRP A 54 -2.20 -0.80 7.78
N LEU A 55 -3.05 -1.02 6.79
CA LEU A 55 -3.41 -2.35 6.33
C LEU A 55 -2.98 -2.49 4.87
N LEU A 56 -2.22 -3.55 4.60
CA LEU A 56 -1.79 -3.88 3.26
C LEU A 56 -2.41 -5.22 2.84
N ASP A 57 -3.30 -5.17 1.86
CA ASP A 57 -3.92 -6.35 1.28
C ASP A 57 -2.94 -7.04 0.33
N ILE A 58 -2.21 -8.03 0.89
CA ILE A 58 -1.19 -8.83 0.20
C ILE A 58 -1.73 -10.12 -0.43
N ARG A 59 -3.05 -10.33 -0.48
CA ARG A 59 -3.64 -11.60 -0.96
C ARG A 59 -3.25 -11.96 -2.39
N ARG A 60 -2.88 -10.96 -3.21
CA ARG A 60 -2.45 -11.13 -4.60
C ARG A 60 -0.93 -11.04 -4.80
N ARG A 61 -0.15 -10.92 -3.72
CA ARG A 61 1.31 -10.86 -3.78
C ARG A 61 1.84 -12.27 -4.04
N ASN A 62 2.73 -12.41 -5.04
CA ASN A 62 3.57 -13.60 -5.14
C ASN A 62 4.48 -13.69 -3.90
N ARG A 63 5.03 -14.88 -3.64
CA ARG A 63 5.94 -15.12 -2.50
C ARG A 63 7.02 -14.01 -2.47
N SER A 64 7.27 -13.45 -1.29
CA SER A 64 8.37 -12.49 -1.08
C SER A 64 9.63 -13.02 -1.76
N ALA A 65 10.37 -12.19 -2.49
CA ALA A 65 11.58 -12.71 -3.10
C ALA A 65 12.66 -12.94 -2.04
N PRO A 66 13.72 -13.69 -2.39
CA PRO A 66 14.72 -14.16 -1.44
C PRO A 66 15.34 -13.05 -0.59
N GLU A 67 15.52 -11.85 -1.17
CA GLU A 67 16.06 -10.68 -0.46
C GLU A 67 15.22 -10.20 0.73
N THR A 68 13.94 -10.56 0.81
CA THR A 68 13.07 -10.17 1.94
C THR A 68 12.86 -11.31 2.94
N ILE A 69 13.50 -12.47 2.74
CA ILE A 69 13.33 -13.67 3.59
C ILE A 69 14.54 -13.90 4.52
N THR A 70 15.63 -13.15 4.33
CA THR A 70 16.87 -13.29 5.13
C THR A 70 16.86 -12.34 6.32
#